data_AF-A0A3L7PQS7-F1
#
_entry.id   AF-A0A3L7PQS7-F1
#
_cell.length_a   1.000
_cell.length_b   1.000
_cell.length_c   1.000
_cell.angle_alpha   90.00
_cell.angle_beta   90.00
_cell.angle_gamma   90.00
#
_symmetry.space_group_name_H-M   'P 1'
#
loop_
_entity.id
_entity.type
_entity.pdbx_description
1 polymer ?
#
loop_
_entity_poly.entity_id
_entity_poly.type
_entity_poly.pdbx_seq_one_letter_code
_entity_poly.pdbx_strand_id
1 'polypeptide(L)' 'MDRYKTILLFGAPGVGKGTQGKILGHIPGFYHLACGDVFRSLDMTSDLGKKFLEC' A
#
# COMPACT_ATOMS: atom_id res chain seq x y z
N MET A 1 -1.42 -19.89 10.65
CA MET A 1 -0.76 -18.78 9.94
C MET A 1 -0.61 -17.63 10.92
N ASP A 2 0.63 -17.28 11.27
CA ASP A 2 0.90 -16.11 12.08
C ASP A 2 0.56 -14.85 11.27
N ARG A 3 -0.21 -13.94 11.87
CA ARG A 3 -0.57 -12.67 11.23
C ARG A 3 0.61 -11.72 11.31
N TYR A 4 0.87 -10.99 10.23
CA TYR A 4 1.82 -9.88 10.27
C TYR A 4 1.34 -8.82 11.26
N LYS A 5 2.26 -8.26 12.04
CA LYS A 5 1.99 -7.08 12.87
C LYS A 5 1.88 -5.87 11.93
N THR A 6 0.68 -5.34 11.79
CA THR A 6 0.38 -4.31 10.79
C THR A 6 -0.18 -3.06 11.47
N ILE A 7 0.22 -1.89 10.96
CA ILE A 7 -0.30 -0.58 11.36
C ILE A 7 -0.98 0.04 10.14
N LEU A 8 -2.20 0.53 10.32
CA LEU A 8 -2.93 1.26 9.28
C LEU A 8 -2.84 2.77 9.58
N LEU A 9 -2.23 3.54 8.68
CA LEU A 9 -2.09 4.99 8.81
C LEU A 9 -3.32 5.71 8.25
N PHE A 10 -4.09 6.35 9.12
CA PHE A 10 -5.28 7.14 8.78
C PHE A 10 -5.01 8.66 8.78
N GLY A 11 -5.92 9.41 8.14
CA GLY A 11 -5.89 10.88 8.13
C GLY A 11 -6.40 11.49 6.82
N ALA A 12 -6.74 12.78 6.85
CA ALA A 12 -7.28 13.52 5.71
C ALA A 12 -6.34 13.52 4.48
N PRO A 13 -6.85 13.76 3.26
CA PRO A 13 -6.01 14.04 2.10
C PRO A 13 -5.01 15.19 2.39
N GLY A 14 -3.77 15.08 1.93
CA GLY A 14 -2.75 16.12 2.13
C GLY A 14 -2.05 16.13 3.50
N VAL A 15 -2.51 15.38 4.50
CA VAL A 15 -1.92 15.39 5.88
C VAL A 15 -0.51 14.77 5.99
N GLY A 16 0.09 14.31 4.89
CA GLY A 16 1.46 13.77 4.89
C GLY A 16 1.62 12.28 5.23
N LYS A 17 0.54 11.48 5.22
CA LYS A 17 0.59 10.03 5.50
C LYS A 17 1.63 9.27 4.67
N GLY A 18 1.72 9.57 3.37
CA GLY A 18 2.68 8.93 2.47
C GLY A 18 4.12 9.26 2.82
N THR A 19 4.38 10.52 3.21
CA THR A 19 5.71 10.95 3.67
C THR A 19 6.09 10.23 4.96
N GLN A 20 5.20 10.21 5.95
CA GLN A 20 5.45 9.52 7.23
C GLN A 20 5.58 8.00 7.05
N GLY A 21 4.75 7.39 6.20
CA GLY A 21 4.84 5.97 5.86
C GLY A 21 6.18 5.60 5.24
N LYS A 22 6.69 6.42 4.30
CA LYS A 22 8.02 6.22 3.71
C LYS A 22 9.11 6.33 4.76
N ILE A 23 9.08 7.34 5.64
CA ILE A 23 10.06 7.49 6.73
C ILE A 23 10.05 6.25 7.64
N LEU A 24 8.87 5.78 8.06
CA LEU A 24 8.73 4.57 8.87
C LEU A 24 9.26 3.32 8.16
N GLY A 25 9.10 3.24 6.84
CA GLY A 25 9.63 2.13 6.03
C GLY A 25 11.16 2.07 5.96
N HIS A 26 11.89 3.13 6.33
CA HIS A 26 13.34 3.09 6.44
C HIS A 26 13.83 2.50 7.78
N ILE A 27 12.94 2.32 8.75
CA ILE A 27 13.27 1.69 10.03
C ILE A 27 13.44 0.19 9.81
N PRO A 28 14.56 -0.44 10.23
CA PRO A 28 14.76 -1.88 10.09
C PRO A 28 13.61 -2.69 10.69
N GLY A 29 13.12 -3.67 9.91
CA GLY A 29 11.98 -4.51 10.30
C GLY A 29 10.60 -3.92 9.95
N PHE A 30 10.53 -2.71 9.41
CA PHE A 30 9.30 -2.13 8.88
C PHE A 30 9.26 -2.23 7.36
N TYR A 31 8.07 -2.51 6.83
CA TYR A 31 7.79 -2.48 5.40
C TYR A 31 6.65 -1.52 5.13
N HIS A 32 6.91 -0.47 4.35
CA HIS A 32 5.87 0.47 3.96
C HIS A 32 5.13 -0.07 2.73
N LEU A 33 3.86 -0.43 2.92
CA LEU A 33 2.94 -0.78 1.84
C LEU A 33 1.97 0.39 1.57
N ALA A 34 1.96 0.89 0.33
CA ALA A 34 0.98 1.88 -0.14
C ALA A 34 0.10 1.26 -1.23
N CYS A 35 -1.20 1.11 -0.99
CA CYS A 35 -2.12 0.47 -1.94
C CYS A 35 -2.13 1.16 -3.31
N GLY A 36 -1.98 2.50 -3.35
CA GLY A 36 -1.90 3.22 -4.63
C GLY A 36 -0.75 2.74 -5.51
N ASP A 37 0.40 2.41 -4.92
CA ASP A 37 1.57 1.94 -5.66
C ASP A 37 1.36 0.51 -6.14
N VAL A 38 0.75 -0.34 -5.28
CA VAL A 38 0.34 -1.70 -5.65
C VAL A 38 -0.58 -1.68 -6.86
N PHE A 39 -1.63 -0.86 -6.82
CA PHE A 39 -2.61 -0.80 -7.90
C PHE A 39 -2.03 -0.26 -9.20
N ARG A 40 -1.12 0.74 -9.15
CA ARG A 40 -0.44 1.23 -10.35
C ARG A 40 0.55 0.23 -10.94
N SER A 41 1.04 -0.72 -10.14
CA SER A 41 1.95 -1.78 -10.58
C SER A 41 1.25 -3.04 -11.09
N LEU A 42 -0.10 -3.10 -11.03
CA LEU A 42 -0.86 -4.25 -11.51
C LEU A 42 -0.74 -4.38 -13.04
N ASP A 43 -0.48 -5.60 -13.48
CA ASP A 43 -0.61 -5.96 -14.89
C ASP A 43 -2.10 -6.05 -15.25
N MET A 44 -2.56 -5.14 -16.09
CA MET A 44 -3.95 -5.05 -16.54
C MET A 44 -4.39 -6.24 -17.40
N THR A 45 -3.44 -7.02 -17.94
CA THR A 45 -3.72 -8.23 -18.72
C THR A 45 -3.89 -9.47 -17.84
N SER A 46 -3.43 -9.41 -16.59
CA SER A 46 -3.61 -10.48 -15.61
C SER A 46 -5.08 -10.61 -15.19
N ASP A 47 -5.46 -11.78 -14.68
CA ASP A 47 -6.82 -12.02 -14.19
C ASP A 47 -7.21 -11.06 -13.05
N LEU A 48 -6.25 -10.67 -12.22
CA LEU A 48 -6.45 -9.69 -11.16
C LEU A 48 -6.65 -8.27 -11.72
N GLY A 49 -5.83 -7.87 -12.70
CA GLY A 49 -5.94 -6.58 -13.37
C GLY A 49 -7.26 -6.41 -14.14
N LYS A 50 -7.73 -7.47 -14.79
CA LYS A 50 -9.05 -7.48 -15.46
C LYS A 50 -10.19 -7.28 -14.47
N LYS A 51 -10.20 -8.00 -13.34
CA LYS A 51 -11.20 -7.81 -12.27
C LYS A 51 -11.21 -6.38 -11.71
N PHE A 52 -10.04 -5.75 -11.60
CA PHE A 52 -9.95 -4.36 -11.16
C PHE A 52 -10.60 -3.38 -12.15
N LEU A 53 -10.58 -3.66 -13.46
CA LEU A 53 -11.24 -2.83 -14.49
C LEU A 53 -12.75 -3.02 -14.57
N GLU A 54 -13.28 -4.14 -14.07
CA GLU A 54 -14.71 -4.44 -14.10
C GLU A 54 -15.51 -3.68 -13.02
N CYS A 55 -14.83 -3.07 -12.06
CA CYS A 55 -15.40 -2.27 -10.95
C CYS A 55 -15.45 -0.78 -11.31
#